data_AF-A0A7S2TWM7-F1
#
_entry.id   AF-A0A7S2TWM7-F1
#
_cell.length_a   1.000
_cell.length_b   1.000
_cell.length_c   1.000
_cell.angle_alpha   90.00
_cell.angle_beta   90.00
_cell.angle_gamma   90.00
#
_symmetry.space_group_name_H-M   'P 1'
#
loop_
_entity.id
_entity.type
_entity.pdbx_description
1 polymer ?
#
loop_
_entity_poly.entity_id
_entity_poly.type
_entity_poly.pdbx_seq_one_letter_code
_entity_poly.pdbx_strand_id
1 'polypeptide(L)'
;MGGGNGRGNGTGGNGGNGGSDDDWIVLGNPSGDATTYNSQSTFVLPYAHPGSGKTLLIYMGDRWNYYGPGTVANASYVWLPMVRNASDPSGFSMPPLDGGGD
;
A
#
# COMPACT_ATOMS: atom_id res chain seq x y z
N MET A 1 -24.22 39.07 -26.54
CA MET A 1 -24.98 38.43 -25.44
C MET A 1 -25.10 36.95 -25.76
N GLY A 2 -24.65 36.08 -24.84
CA GLY A 2 -24.78 34.60 -24.87
C GLY A 2 -23.81 33.88 -25.82
N GLY A 3 -22.82 33.08 -25.43
CA GLY A 3 -22.62 32.34 -24.17
C GLY A 3 -23.20 30.93 -24.28
N GLY A 4 -22.36 29.91 -24.45
CA GLY A 4 -22.81 28.51 -24.51
C GLY A 4 -21.67 27.49 -24.70
N ASN A 5 -21.02 27.14 -23.58
CA ASN A 5 -19.95 26.16 -23.43
C ASN A 5 -20.42 24.74 -23.80
N GLY A 6 -19.81 24.11 -24.80
CA GLY A 6 -19.89 22.66 -25.04
C GLY A 6 -18.54 22.02 -24.70
N ARG A 7 -18.40 21.47 -23.50
CA ARG A 7 -17.21 20.73 -23.08
C ARG A 7 -17.05 19.49 -23.96
N GLY A 8 -16.02 19.47 -24.79
CA GLY A 8 -15.62 18.30 -25.58
C GLY A 8 -15.20 17.15 -24.67
N ASN A 9 -15.64 15.95 -25.02
CA ASN A 9 -15.25 14.68 -24.41
C ASN A 9 -13.75 14.43 -24.68
N GLY A 10 -12.91 14.76 -23.71
CA GLY A 10 -11.46 14.57 -23.81
C GLY A 10 -11.08 13.11 -23.59
N THR A 11 -10.88 12.37 -24.67
CA THR A 11 -10.06 11.15 -24.67
C THR A 11 -8.60 11.56 -24.39
N GLY A 12 -8.17 11.48 -23.14
CA GLY A 12 -6.78 11.74 -22.75
C GLY A 12 -5.86 10.63 -23.24
N GLY A 13 -5.11 10.91 -24.31
CA GLY A 13 -4.10 10.02 -24.86
C GLY A 13 -2.87 9.92 -23.97
N ASN A 14 -2.34 8.71 -23.86
CA ASN A 14 -1.06 8.38 -23.25
C ASN A 14 0.08 8.70 -24.23
N GLY A 15 1.11 9.45 -23.81
CA GLY A 15 2.29 9.69 -24.62
C GLY A 15 3.29 10.71 -24.07
N GLY A 16 4.32 10.24 -23.37
CA GLY A 16 5.52 11.01 -23.06
C GLY A 16 6.53 10.24 -22.20
N ASN A 17 7.56 9.62 -22.81
CA ASN A 17 8.62 8.93 -22.08
C ASN A 17 9.59 9.97 -21.48
N GLY A 18 9.41 10.23 -20.18
CA GLY A 18 10.17 11.16 -19.37
C GLY A 18 9.62 11.15 -17.94
N GLY A 19 9.42 9.94 -17.39
CA GLY A 19 8.85 9.63 -16.08
C GLY A 19 7.96 10.73 -15.50
N SER A 20 6.86 11.04 -16.19
CA SER A 20 5.86 11.93 -15.62
C SER A 20 5.19 11.20 -14.46
N ASP A 21 4.66 11.94 -13.49
CA ASP A 21 3.86 11.42 -12.36
C ASP A 21 2.59 10.65 -12.81
N ASP A 22 2.45 10.32 -14.10
CA ASP A 22 1.35 9.62 -14.74
C ASP A 22 1.63 8.12 -14.95
N ASP A 23 2.84 7.62 -14.63
CA ASP A 23 3.23 6.20 -14.76
C ASP A 23 2.76 5.32 -13.57
N TRP A 24 1.70 5.73 -12.87
CA TRP A 24 1.12 4.91 -11.80
C TRP A 24 0.46 3.65 -12.38
N ILE A 25 1.00 2.49 -12.00
CA ILE A 25 0.41 1.19 -12.31
C ILE A 25 -0.28 0.61 -11.07
N VAL A 26 -1.42 -0.04 -11.27
CA VAL A 26 -2.14 -0.76 -10.20
C VAL A 26 -1.44 -2.10 -9.95
N LEU A 27 -0.88 -2.28 -8.75
CA LEU A 27 -0.09 -3.48 -8.37
C LEU A 27 -0.91 -4.59 -7.67
N GLY A 28 -2.18 -4.35 -7.36
CA GLY A 28 -3.05 -5.34 -6.69
C GLY A 28 -2.81 -5.44 -5.18
N ASN A 29 -3.12 -6.60 -4.59
CA ASN A 29 -3.05 -6.82 -3.14
C ASN A 29 -1.64 -7.30 -2.73
N PRO A 30 -0.82 -6.48 -2.06
CA PRO A 30 0.54 -6.87 -1.66
C PRO A 30 0.58 -7.88 -0.50
N SER A 31 -0.51 -8.04 0.26
CA SER A 31 -0.57 -8.97 1.38
C SER A 31 -1.02 -10.38 0.96
N GLY A 32 -1.73 -10.51 -0.15
CA GLY A 32 -2.47 -11.72 -0.49
C GLY A 32 -3.61 -12.08 0.46
N ASP A 33 -3.77 -11.35 1.58
CA ASP A 33 -4.83 -11.52 2.57
C ASP A 33 -6.00 -10.58 2.25
N ALA A 34 -7.24 -11.07 2.34
CA ALA A 34 -8.44 -10.29 2.00
C ALA A 34 -8.68 -9.10 2.94
N THR A 35 -8.08 -9.10 4.12
CA THR A 35 -8.25 -8.10 5.18
C THR A 35 -6.95 -7.40 5.56
N THR A 36 -5.87 -7.65 4.81
CA THR A 36 -4.51 -7.19 5.17
C THR A 36 -4.20 -7.53 6.64
N TYR A 37 -4.44 -8.78 7.03
CA TYR A 37 -4.20 -9.29 8.39
C TYR A 37 -5.04 -8.58 9.47
N ASN A 38 -6.30 -8.28 9.12
CA ASN A 38 -7.21 -7.45 9.92
C ASN A 38 -6.56 -6.12 10.32
N SER A 39 -5.98 -5.42 9.34
CA SER A 39 -5.35 -4.11 9.54
C SER A 39 -5.51 -3.19 8.33
N GLN A 40 -5.26 -1.89 8.53
CA GLN A 40 -5.27 -0.88 7.48
C GLN A 40 -3.91 -0.18 7.43
N SER A 41 -3.38 0.04 6.22
CA SER A 41 -2.07 0.67 6.03
C SER A 41 -1.98 2.06 6.66
N THR A 42 -0.94 2.29 7.45
CA THR A 42 -0.67 3.61 8.08
C THR A 42 0.68 4.18 7.66
N PHE A 43 1.73 3.34 7.59
CA PHE A 43 3.07 3.76 7.18
C PHE A 43 3.91 2.59 6.68
N VAL A 44 4.98 2.88 5.92
CA VAL A 44 6.05 1.93 5.61
C VAL A 44 7.36 2.53 6.11
N LEU A 45 7.97 1.88 7.10
CA LEU A 45 9.22 2.33 7.71
C LEU A 45 10.42 1.69 7.01
N PRO A 46 11.33 2.47 6.39
CA PRO A 46 12.61 1.97 5.93
C PRO A 46 13.57 1.83 7.12
N TYR A 47 13.95 0.60 7.45
CA TYR A 47 14.94 0.30 8.49
C TYR A 47 16.27 -0.09 7.84
N ALA A 48 17.29 0.77 7.99
CA ALA A 48 18.64 0.45 7.58
C ALA A 48 19.34 -0.40 8.66
N HIS A 49 19.62 -1.67 8.35
CA HIS A 49 20.31 -2.57 9.27
C HIS A 49 21.76 -2.10 9.49
N PRO A 50 22.15 -1.73 10.73
CA PRO A 50 23.48 -1.21 11.02
C PRO A 50 24.58 -2.14 10.51
N GLY A 51 25.58 -1.58 9.84
CA GLY A 51 26.76 -2.32 9.36
C GLY A 51 26.54 -3.24 8.15
N SER A 52 25.31 -3.47 7.70
CA SER A 52 25.03 -4.39 6.57
C SER A 52 24.83 -3.71 5.22
N GLY A 53 24.52 -2.39 5.22
CA GLY A 53 24.10 -1.66 4.02
C GLY A 53 22.74 -2.08 3.46
N LYS A 54 21.99 -2.97 4.13
CA LYS A 54 20.67 -3.46 3.71
C LYS A 54 19.55 -2.62 4.33
N THR A 55 18.48 -2.43 3.56
CA THR A 55 17.24 -1.80 4.03
C THR A 55 16.13 -2.84 4.08
N LEU A 56 15.49 -2.99 5.25
CA LEU A 56 14.24 -3.70 5.41
C LEU A 56 13.09 -2.69 5.38
N LEU A 57 12.08 -2.92 4.56
CA LEU A 57 10.83 -2.15 4.64
C LEU A 57 9.90 -2.84 5.63
N ILE A 58 9.35 -2.08 6.57
CA ILE A 58 8.43 -2.56 7.59
C ILE A 58 7.07 -1.95 7.31
N TYR A 59 6.09 -2.78 6.95
CA TYR A 59 4.69 -2.40 6.91
C TYR A 59 4.21 -2.10 8.32
N MET A 60 3.54 -0.96 8.50
CA MET A 60 2.81 -0.63 9.72
C MET A 60 1.34 -0.48 9.35
N GLY A 61 0.48 -1.18 10.08
CA GLY A 61 -0.97 -1.08 9.96
C GLY A 61 -1.68 -0.91 11.29
N ASP A 62 -2.79 -0.18 11.25
CA ASP A 62 -3.72 -0.02 12.37
C ASP A 62 -4.78 -1.12 12.32
N ARG A 63 -4.93 -1.88 13.40
CA ARG A 63 -6.07 -2.78 13.63
C ARG A 63 -7.12 -2.01 14.42
N TRP A 64 -8.00 -1.34 13.68
CA TRP A 64 -9.05 -0.50 14.26
C TRP A 64 -10.01 -1.31 15.13
N ASN A 65 -10.26 -0.81 16.34
CA ASN A 65 -11.23 -1.39 17.26
C ASN A 65 -12.67 -0.90 16.98
N TYR A 66 -13.15 -1.05 15.74
CA TYR A 66 -14.48 -0.53 15.37
C TYR A 66 -15.64 -1.36 15.96
N TYR A 67 -15.45 -2.68 16.06
CA TYR A 67 -16.50 -3.63 16.52
C TYR A 67 -16.24 -4.23 17.91
N GLY A 68 -15.13 -3.89 18.57
CA GLY A 68 -14.79 -4.39 19.90
C GLY A 68 -15.15 -3.40 21.02
N PRO A 69 -15.05 -3.81 22.30
CA PRO A 69 -15.31 -2.92 23.42
C PRO A 69 -14.27 -1.80 23.51
N GLY A 70 -14.73 -0.59 23.84
CA GLY A 70 -13.87 0.60 24.02
C GLY A 70 -13.94 1.57 22.84
N THR A 71 -12.90 2.39 22.68
CA THR A 71 -12.83 3.42 21.62
C THR A 71 -11.68 3.13 20.66
N VAL A 72 -11.44 4.05 19.73
CA VAL A 72 -10.25 4.07 18.86
C VAL A 72 -8.93 3.94 19.64
N ALA A 73 -8.89 4.36 20.91
CA ALA A 73 -7.72 4.24 21.76
C ALA A 73 -7.34 2.78 22.09
N ASN A 74 -8.27 1.84 21.92
CA ASN A 74 -8.02 0.41 22.09
C ASN A 74 -7.61 -0.28 20.78
N ALA A 75 -7.40 0.47 19.69
CA ALA A 75 -6.80 -0.08 18.47
C ALA A 75 -5.42 -0.68 18.78
N SER A 76 -5.07 -1.72 18.02
CA SER A 76 -3.75 -2.37 18.10
C SER A 76 -3.02 -2.21 16.77
N TYR A 77 -1.78 -2.71 16.68
CA TYR A 77 -0.92 -2.53 15.52
C TYR A 77 -0.49 -3.86 14.92
N VAL A 78 -0.35 -3.88 13.60
CA VAL A 78 0.22 -5.01 12.85
C VAL A 78 1.47 -4.52 12.14
N TRP A 79 2.63 -5.09 12.49
CA TRP A 79 3.92 -4.73 11.90
C TRP A 79 4.53 -5.96 11.25
N LEU A 80 4.79 -5.89 9.95
CA LEU A 80 5.28 -7.03 9.17
C LEU A 80 6.42 -6.62 8.23
N PRO A 81 7.39 -7.50 7.96
CA PRO A 81 8.42 -7.22 6.96
C PRO A 81 7.80 -7.24 5.55
N MET A 82 8.20 -6.28 4.72
CA MET A 82 7.91 -6.28 3.29
C MET A 82 9.15 -6.74 2.53
N VAL A 83 8.96 -7.69 1.61
CA VAL A 83 10.03 -8.24 0.77
C VAL A 83 9.80 -7.86 -0.68
N ARG A 84 10.88 -7.59 -1.42
CA ARG A 84 10.76 -7.34 -2.87
C ARG A 84 10.38 -8.64 -3.56
N ASN A 85 9.40 -8.58 -4.46
CA ASN A 85 8.98 -9.73 -5.24
C ASN A 85 10.12 -10.15 -6.17
N ALA A 86 10.55 -11.41 -6.09
CA ALA A 86 11.67 -11.92 -6.89
C ALA A 86 11.32 -12.03 -8.39
N SER A 87 10.06 -12.33 -8.71
CA SER A 87 9.56 -12.47 -10.08
C SER A 87 9.05 -11.17 -10.68
N ASP A 88 8.78 -10.16 -9.86
CA ASP A 88 8.32 -8.83 -10.29
C ASP A 88 8.99 -7.75 -9.42
N PRO A 89 10.15 -7.22 -9.81
CA PRO A 89 10.89 -6.27 -9.00
C PRO A 89 10.20 -4.92 -8.83
N SER A 90 9.10 -4.67 -9.54
CA SER A 90 8.29 -3.44 -9.40
C SER A 90 7.47 -3.41 -8.10
N GLY A 91 7.22 -4.57 -7.49
CA GLY A 91 6.37 -4.70 -6.30
C GLY A 91 7.07 -5.25 -5.05
N PHE A 92 6.43 -5.02 -3.91
CA PHE A 92 6.74 -5.64 -2.63
C PHE A 92 5.58 -6.51 -2.16
N SER A 93 5.86 -7.59 -1.45
CA SER A 93 4.87 -8.47 -0.82
C SER A 93 5.08 -8.60 0.68
N MET A 94 4.03 -8.99 1.38
CA MET A 94 4.04 -9.34 2.80
C MET A 94 3.98 -10.87 2.96
N PRO A 95 4.51 -11.42 4.06
CA PRO A 95 4.52 -12.87 4.28
C PRO A 95 3.11 -13.42 4.53
N PRO A 96 2.78 -14.65 4.09
CA PRO A 96 1.53 -15.29 4.49
C PRO A 96 1.50 -15.55 6.01
N LEU A 97 0.32 -15.48 6.64
CA LEU A 97 0.16 -15.96 8.01
C LEU A 97 0.27 -17.49 7.99
N ASP A 98 1.10 -18.04 8.87
CA ASP A 98 1.33 -19.48 9.01
C ASP A 98 0.20 -20.16 9.78
N GLY A 99 -1.06 -19.92 9.41
CA GLY A 99 -2.23 -20.66 9.92
C GLY A 99 -2.52 -20.54 11.42
N GLY A 100 -1.64 -19.91 12.22
CA GLY A 100 -1.84 -19.56 13.61
C GLY A 100 -2.39 -18.15 13.72
N GLY A 101 -3.65 -17.96 13.30
CA GLY A 101 -4.35 -16.69 13.47
C GLY A 101 -4.90 -16.52 14.89
N ASP A 102 -4.71 -15.30 15.41
CA ASP A 102 -5.32 -14.66 16.57
C ASP A 102 -6.80 -14.99 16.83
#